data_AF-A0A956W8Z7-F1
#
_entry.id   AF-A0A956W8Z7-F1
#
_cell.length_a   1.000
_cell.length_b   1.000
_cell.length_c   1.000
_cell.angle_alpha   90.00
_cell.angle_beta   90.00
_cell.angle_gamma   90.00
#
_symmetry.space_group_name_H-M   'P 1'
#
loop_
_entity.id
_entity.type
_entity.pdbx_description
1 polymer ?
#
loop_
_entity_poly.entity_id
_entity_poly.type
_entity_poly.pdbx_seq_one_letter_code
_entity_poly.pdbx_strand_id
1 'polypeptide(L)'
;MTPSIYIPKPTAGIIDRVGVGRGLMADLLAASPFDLITHDFVFMGDTMPAEIVTATNGTSAALTPTATTSRGLGLVTGTDDNGYAGIGTALAFKGDLGVLAEFLLEIPSTKTTLKFEAGLTDALGDAGAVNAKGAGPTTATATDFAVFVHDTDDDANLATVSAKGGTVVENQDLVAVAGSDKLYLAVRAIDDNVEFFYAQNQTRSLTRIGHGGGAGIEGGSALTPWVFAQARAGSASRTVTVLRMRVTGALL
;
A
#
# COMPACT_ATOMS: atom_id res chain seq x y z
N MET A 1 1.88 -27.47 2.24
CA MET A 1 1.89 -26.14 2.90
C MET A 1 2.97 -25.31 2.25
N THR A 2 2.62 -24.20 1.62
CA THR A 2 3.59 -23.21 1.16
C THR A 2 4.11 -22.46 2.39
N PRO A 3 5.43 -22.44 2.65
CA PRO A 3 5.97 -21.62 3.73
C PRO A 3 5.64 -20.15 3.41
N SER A 4 5.05 -19.45 4.39
CA SER A 4 4.74 -18.04 4.29
C SER A 4 6.03 -17.25 4.09
N ILE A 5 6.03 -16.33 3.11
CA ILE A 5 7.07 -15.32 2.98
C ILE A 5 7.07 -14.50 4.29
N TYR A 6 8.20 -14.45 4.98
CA TYR A 6 8.32 -13.78 6.28
C TYR A 6 8.91 -12.39 6.10
N ILE A 7 8.08 -11.37 6.32
CA ILE A 7 8.53 -9.99 6.54
C ILE A 7 8.55 -9.78 8.07
N PRO A 8 9.69 -9.41 8.66
CA PRO A 8 9.74 -9.13 10.09
C PRO A 8 8.79 -7.99 10.46
N LYS A 9 7.94 -8.22 11.46
CA LYS A 9 7.04 -7.19 12.00
C LYS A 9 7.85 -5.98 12.48
N PRO A 10 7.28 -4.77 12.37
CA PRO A 10 7.90 -3.58 12.94
C PRO A 10 7.95 -3.75 14.45
N THR A 11 9.08 -3.42 15.05
CA THR A 11 9.34 -3.67 16.48
C THR A 11 9.03 -2.45 17.34
N ALA A 12 8.32 -1.45 16.78
CA ALA A 12 8.14 -0.12 17.38
C ALA A 12 9.48 0.53 17.85
N GLY A 13 10.58 0.23 17.14
CA GLY A 13 11.93 0.62 17.57
C GLY A 13 12.42 -0.01 18.89
N ILE A 14 11.62 -0.86 19.57
CA ILE A 14 11.97 -1.46 20.87
C ILE A 14 13.19 -2.36 20.72
N ILE A 15 13.21 -3.27 19.75
CA ILE A 15 14.36 -4.19 19.57
C ILE A 15 15.67 -3.42 19.31
N ASP A 16 15.61 -2.34 18.52
CA ASP A 16 16.79 -1.52 18.22
C ASP A 16 17.20 -0.60 19.38
N ARG A 17 16.24 -0.18 20.24
CA ARG A 17 16.47 0.68 21.41
C ARG A 17 16.99 -0.08 22.63
N VAL A 18 16.70 -1.37 22.77
CA VAL A 18 17.07 -2.17 23.96
C VAL A 18 18.42 -2.89 23.79
N GLY A 19 19.01 -2.91 22.57
CA GLY A 19 20.37 -3.43 22.34
C GLY A 19 20.57 -4.92 22.71
N VAL A 20 19.51 -5.69 22.89
CA VAL A 20 19.57 -7.10 23.29
C VAL A 20 19.72 -8.01 22.07
N GLY A 21 20.77 -8.84 22.08
CA GLY A 21 21.03 -9.82 21.03
C GLY A 21 19.83 -10.75 20.79
N ARG A 22 19.59 -11.09 19.52
CA ARG A 22 18.51 -11.99 19.08
C ARG A 22 18.57 -13.32 19.86
N GLY A 23 17.61 -13.56 20.74
CA GLY A 23 17.53 -14.76 21.58
C GLY A 23 16.17 -14.89 22.27
N LEU A 24 15.87 -16.05 22.86
CA LEU A 24 14.56 -16.42 23.42
C LEU A 24 13.98 -15.42 24.44
N MET A 25 14.82 -14.69 25.18
CA MET A 25 14.40 -13.62 26.11
C MET A 25 14.15 -12.29 25.39
N ALA A 26 14.87 -12.02 24.30
CA ALA A 26 14.58 -10.90 23.42
C ALA A 26 13.29 -11.13 22.64
N ASP A 27 12.85 -12.37 22.38
CA ASP A 27 11.53 -12.70 21.80
C ASP A 27 10.38 -12.62 22.83
N LEU A 28 10.68 -12.73 24.14
CA LEU A 28 9.70 -12.57 25.22
C LEU A 28 9.53 -11.08 25.62
N LEU A 29 10.58 -10.27 25.46
CA LEU A 29 10.59 -8.81 25.70
C LEU A 29 10.42 -7.97 24.43
N ALA A 30 10.74 -8.53 23.25
CA ALA A 30 10.10 -8.12 22.00
C ALA A 30 8.69 -8.67 22.04
N ALA A 31 7.88 -8.04 22.87
CA ALA A 31 6.71 -7.40 22.37
C ALA A 31 6.20 -8.08 21.06
N SER A 32 5.40 -9.13 21.21
CA SER A 32 4.01 -8.93 20.82
C SER A 32 3.46 -7.99 21.89
N PRO A 33 3.77 -6.67 21.86
CA PRO A 33 3.33 -5.84 22.95
C PRO A 33 1.81 -5.86 22.83
N PHE A 34 1.12 -5.77 23.95
CA PHE A 34 -0.32 -5.49 23.92
C PHE A 34 -0.64 -4.22 23.09
N ASP A 35 0.38 -3.43 22.76
CA ASP A 35 0.35 -2.21 21.98
C ASP A 35 0.32 -2.41 20.45
N LEU A 36 0.73 -3.58 19.90
CA LEU A 36 0.65 -3.82 18.45
C LEU A 36 -0.70 -4.42 18.09
N ILE A 37 -1.44 -3.72 17.26
CA ILE A 37 -2.71 -4.19 16.73
C ILE A 37 -2.53 -4.59 15.28
N THR A 38 -3.19 -5.69 14.90
CA THR A 38 -3.22 -6.18 13.53
C THR A 38 -4.65 -6.11 13.02
N HIS A 39 -4.90 -5.27 12.02
CA HIS A 39 -6.14 -5.30 11.26
C HIS A 39 -5.92 -6.14 10.01
N ASP A 40 -6.67 -7.23 9.85
CA ASP A 40 -6.57 -8.14 8.71
C ASP A 40 -7.91 -8.14 7.96
N PHE A 41 -7.94 -7.41 6.86
CA PHE A 41 -9.10 -7.27 6.02
C PHE A 41 -9.09 -8.37 4.95
N VAL A 42 -10.02 -9.31 5.13
CA VAL A 42 -10.34 -10.32 4.13
C VAL A 42 -11.73 -10.01 3.60
N PHE A 43 -11.80 -9.55 2.36
CA PHE A 43 -13.06 -9.16 1.71
C PHE A 43 -13.80 -10.42 1.22
N MET A 44 -14.47 -11.10 2.15
CA MET A 44 -15.31 -12.27 1.92
C MET A 44 -16.77 -11.91 2.24
N GLY A 45 -17.58 -11.66 1.21
CA GLY A 45 -19.02 -11.38 1.37
C GLY A 45 -19.45 -9.99 0.89
N ASP A 46 -20.73 -9.69 1.08
CA ASP A 46 -21.43 -8.59 0.40
C ASP A 46 -21.38 -7.27 1.18
N THR A 47 -20.83 -7.27 2.40
CA THR A 47 -20.78 -6.09 3.29
C THR A 47 -19.34 -5.66 3.55
N MET A 48 -19.07 -4.38 3.35
CA MET A 48 -17.81 -3.73 3.71
C MET A 48 -17.67 -3.60 5.23
N PRO A 49 -16.48 -3.87 5.81
CA PRO A 49 -16.20 -3.52 7.20
C PRO A 49 -16.35 -2.01 7.42
N ALA A 50 -16.99 -1.61 8.52
CA ALA A 50 -17.25 -0.20 8.84
C ALA A 50 -15.97 0.64 9.06
N GLU A 51 -14.85 -0.02 9.30
CA GLU A 51 -13.52 0.60 9.49
C GLU A 51 -12.90 1.09 8.17
N ILE A 52 -13.41 0.63 7.02
CA ILE A 52 -12.91 1.03 5.71
C ILE A 52 -13.47 2.41 5.34
N VAL A 53 -12.56 3.34 5.08
CA VAL A 53 -12.86 4.66 4.53
C VAL A 53 -12.64 4.60 3.02
N THR A 54 -13.53 5.26 2.27
CA THR A 54 -13.60 5.13 0.81
C THR A 54 -13.27 6.45 0.13
N ALA A 55 -12.45 6.42 -0.91
CA ALA A 55 -12.25 7.54 -1.83
C ALA A 55 -12.90 7.20 -3.18
N THR A 56 -13.84 8.01 -3.65
CA THR A 56 -14.43 7.91 -5.00
C THR A 56 -14.81 9.30 -5.50
N ASN A 57 -14.75 9.53 -6.81
CA ASN A 57 -15.18 10.77 -7.45
C ASN A 57 -16.49 10.69 -8.24
N GLY A 58 -17.24 9.59 -8.22
CA GLY A 58 -18.53 9.58 -8.91
C GLY A 58 -19.20 8.23 -9.12
N THR A 59 -20.36 8.27 -9.76
CA THR A 59 -21.33 7.16 -9.88
C THR A 59 -20.80 5.92 -10.61
N SER A 60 -19.84 6.08 -11.51
CA SER A 60 -19.24 4.98 -12.28
C SER A 60 -18.03 4.36 -11.58
N ALA A 61 -17.35 5.12 -10.72
CA ALA A 61 -16.22 4.65 -9.94
C ALA A 61 -16.74 4.12 -8.59
N ALA A 62 -16.54 2.84 -8.34
CA ALA A 62 -17.25 2.16 -7.29
C ALA A 62 -16.37 1.16 -6.58
N LEU A 63 -16.71 0.92 -5.32
CA LEU A 63 -16.21 -0.22 -4.59
C LEU A 63 -17.22 -1.34 -4.75
N THR A 64 -16.81 -2.41 -5.42
CA THR A 64 -17.70 -3.54 -5.70
C THR A 64 -17.19 -4.75 -4.93
N PRO A 65 -17.86 -5.18 -3.84
CA PRO A 65 -17.61 -6.50 -3.28
C PRO A 65 -17.79 -7.51 -4.40
N THR A 66 -16.78 -8.34 -4.68
CA THR A 66 -16.88 -9.29 -5.80
C THR A 66 -17.65 -10.53 -5.34
N ALA A 67 -18.88 -10.32 -4.91
CA ALA A 67 -19.78 -11.35 -4.47
C ALA A 67 -20.29 -12.11 -5.69
N THR A 68 -19.60 -13.19 -6.08
CA THR A 68 -20.20 -14.47 -6.58
C THR A 68 -19.21 -15.39 -7.31
N THR A 69 -18.07 -14.92 -7.82
CA THR A 69 -17.11 -15.79 -8.56
C THR A 69 -15.63 -15.46 -8.36
N SER A 70 -15.29 -14.30 -7.80
CA SER A 70 -13.92 -13.87 -7.52
C SER A 70 -13.79 -13.50 -6.04
N ARG A 71 -12.66 -13.83 -5.42
CA ARG A 71 -12.40 -13.52 -4.00
C ARG A 71 -11.88 -12.08 -3.96
N GLY A 72 -12.42 -11.19 -3.12
CA GLY A 72 -11.84 -9.86 -2.88
C GLY A 72 -12.77 -8.67 -3.14
N LEU A 73 -12.21 -7.47 -2.93
CA LEU A 73 -12.88 -6.19 -3.16
C LEU A 73 -12.38 -5.57 -4.47
N GLY A 74 -13.27 -5.30 -5.41
CA GLY A 74 -12.95 -4.59 -6.65
C GLY A 74 -12.96 -3.07 -6.47
N LEU A 75 -11.82 -2.43 -6.76
CA LEU A 75 -11.71 -0.99 -6.93
C LEU A 75 -11.99 -0.67 -8.40
N VAL A 76 -13.22 -0.25 -8.71
CA VAL A 76 -13.67 0.06 -10.07
C VAL A 76 -13.37 1.51 -10.36
N THR A 77 -12.51 1.77 -11.34
CA THR A 77 -12.08 3.13 -11.70
C THR A 77 -13.18 3.96 -12.37
N GLY A 78 -14.21 3.30 -12.92
CA GLY A 78 -15.23 3.97 -13.74
C GLY A 78 -14.74 4.27 -15.16
N THR A 79 -15.63 4.85 -15.96
CA THR A 79 -15.42 5.12 -17.40
C THR A 79 -14.95 6.53 -17.70
N ASP A 80 -14.93 7.41 -16.70
CA ASP A 80 -14.53 8.80 -16.90
C ASP A 80 -13.01 8.91 -16.79
N ASP A 81 -12.43 9.87 -17.51
CA ASP A 81 -11.01 10.17 -17.37
C ASP A 81 -10.73 10.61 -15.93
N ASN A 82 -9.68 10.06 -15.32
CA ASN A 82 -9.36 10.21 -13.91
C ASN A 82 -10.45 9.73 -12.93
N GLY A 83 -11.41 8.91 -13.37
CA GLY A 83 -12.32 8.20 -12.47
C GLY A 83 -11.52 7.32 -11.50
N TYR A 84 -11.86 7.33 -10.21
CA TYR A 84 -11.08 6.59 -9.21
C TYR A 84 -11.91 5.95 -8.10
N ALA A 85 -11.36 4.88 -7.56
CA ALA A 85 -11.81 4.23 -6.35
C ALA A 85 -10.61 3.86 -5.48
N GLY A 86 -10.70 4.14 -4.18
CA GLY A 86 -9.68 3.83 -3.21
C GLY A 86 -10.27 3.46 -1.86
N ILE A 87 -9.46 2.76 -1.08
CA ILE A 87 -9.74 2.40 0.29
C ILE A 87 -8.57 2.75 1.20
N GLY A 88 -8.92 3.14 2.42
CA GLY A 88 -8.03 3.11 3.56
C GLY A 88 -8.79 2.73 4.82
N THR A 89 -8.18 2.94 5.97
CA THR A 89 -8.86 2.89 7.28
C THR A 89 -8.89 4.29 7.90
N ALA A 90 -8.90 4.41 9.23
CA ALA A 90 -8.57 5.65 9.90
C ALA A 90 -7.07 6.00 9.78
N LEU A 91 -6.75 7.29 9.92
CA LEU A 91 -5.38 7.80 10.10
C LEU A 91 -4.89 7.44 11.53
N ALA A 92 -4.63 6.16 11.74
CA ALA A 92 -4.44 5.55 13.05
C ALA A 92 -3.05 4.94 13.27
N PHE A 93 -2.13 5.13 12.33
CA PHE A 93 -0.77 4.61 12.41
C PHE A 93 0.26 5.74 12.33
N LYS A 94 1.50 5.48 12.77
CA LYS A 94 2.63 6.41 12.70
C LYS A 94 3.92 5.66 12.38
N GLY A 95 4.83 6.31 11.65
CA GLY A 95 6.17 5.78 11.41
C GLY A 95 6.99 5.64 12.69
N ASP A 96 6.92 6.63 13.59
CA ASP A 96 7.60 6.66 14.90
C ASP A 96 7.26 5.45 15.79
N LEU A 97 6.07 4.89 15.61
CA LEU A 97 5.60 3.72 16.35
C LEU A 97 5.81 2.40 15.60
N GLY A 98 6.35 2.47 14.38
CA GLY A 98 6.51 1.33 13.50
C GLY A 98 5.18 0.83 12.93
N VAL A 99 5.06 0.84 11.61
CA VAL A 99 3.89 0.29 10.91
C VAL A 99 4.33 -0.55 9.73
N LEU A 100 3.63 -1.65 9.49
CA LEU A 100 3.75 -2.52 8.33
C LEU A 100 2.38 -2.71 7.72
N ALA A 101 2.22 -2.25 6.49
CA ALA A 101 1.05 -2.51 5.67
C ALA A 101 1.41 -3.55 4.59
N GLU A 102 0.58 -4.58 4.45
CA GLU A 102 0.72 -5.68 3.51
C GLU A 102 -0.53 -5.77 2.62
N PHE A 103 -0.32 -6.01 1.34
CA PHE A 103 -1.38 -6.02 0.33
C PHE A 103 -1.19 -7.22 -0.60
N LEU A 104 -2.30 -7.86 -0.94
CA LEU A 104 -2.36 -8.84 -2.01
C LEU A 104 -3.36 -8.32 -3.05
N LEU A 105 -2.85 -7.91 -4.21
CA LEU A 105 -3.63 -7.35 -5.29
C LEU A 105 -3.65 -8.28 -6.50
N GLU A 106 -4.76 -8.28 -7.22
CA GLU A 106 -4.90 -8.89 -8.54
C GLU A 106 -5.16 -7.80 -9.57
N ILE A 107 -4.29 -7.73 -10.58
CA ILE A 107 -4.35 -6.75 -11.68
C ILE A 107 -5.33 -7.24 -12.75
N PRO A 108 -6.17 -6.37 -13.33
CA PRO A 108 -7.10 -6.79 -14.38
C PRO A 108 -6.36 -7.36 -15.58
N SER A 109 -7.00 -8.27 -16.33
CA SER A 109 -6.42 -8.87 -17.54
C SER A 109 -6.06 -7.81 -18.59
N THR A 110 -6.87 -6.76 -18.70
CA THR A 110 -6.56 -5.55 -19.45
C THR A 110 -6.20 -4.44 -18.47
N LYS A 111 -4.96 -3.95 -18.54
CA LYS A 111 -4.42 -2.92 -17.63
C LYS A 111 -3.97 -1.65 -18.35
N THR A 112 -4.13 -1.59 -19.68
CA THR A 112 -3.91 -0.34 -20.40
C THR A 112 -4.82 0.71 -19.80
N THR A 113 -4.34 1.95 -19.65
CA THR A 113 -5.12 3.08 -19.13
C THR A 113 -5.48 2.91 -17.64
N LEU A 114 -4.56 2.37 -16.85
CA LEU A 114 -4.72 2.13 -15.41
C LEU A 114 -3.57 2.76 -14.63
N LYS A 115 -3.94 3.38 -13.51
CA LYS A 115 -3.05 3.65 -12.41
C LYS A 115 -3.51 2.90 -11.17
N PHE A 116 -2.58 2.37 -10.39
CA PHE A 116 -2.87 1.91 -9.03
C PHE A 116 -1.76 2.28 -8.06
N GLU A 117 -2.14 2.40 -6.79
CA GLU A 117 -1.24 2.65 -5.69
C GLU A 117 -1.53 1.70 -4.53
N ALA A 118 -0.50 1.30 -3.79
CA ALA A 118 -0.66 0.52 -2.56
C ALA A 118 0.45 0.82 -1.56
N GLY A 119 0.09 1.16 -0.32
CA GLY A 119 1.07 1.50 0.71
C GLY A 119 0.48 2.24 1.91
N LEU A 120 1.15 3.29 2.35
CA LEU A 120 0.75 4.17 3.44
C LEU A 120 0.59 5.60 2.93
N THR A 121 -0.36 6.34 3.47
CA THR A 121 -0.55 7.76 3.15
C THR A 121 -1.15 8.50 4.35
N ASP A 122 -1.02 9.82 4.38
CA ASP A 122 -1.63 10.74 5.35
C ASP A 122 -3.00 11.28 4.90
N ALA A 123 -3.48 10.86 3.72
CA ALA A 123 -4.72 11.33 3.14
C ALA A 123 -5.81 10.24 3.02
N LEU A 124 -7.08 10.65 3.11
CA LEU A 124 -8.24 9.76 2.94
C LEU A 124 -9.10 10.09 1.72
N GLY A 125 -8.94 11.28 1.14
CA GLY A 125 -9.80 11.80 0.07
C GLY A 125 -9.04 12.20 -1.20
N ASP A 126 -7.73 12.00 -1.25
CA ASP A 126 -6.92 12.42 -2.39
C ASP A 126 -7.18 11.57 -3.63
N ALA A 127 -7.00 12.17 -4.81
CA ALA A 127 -7.07 11.50 -6.11
C ALA A 127 -5.80 10.68 -6.40
N GLY A 128 -5.43 9.82 -5.44
CA GLY A 128 -4.12 9.17 -5.35
C GLY A 128 -3.16 10.00 -4.50
N ALA A 129 -2.20 9.35 -3.85
CA ALA A 129 -1.12 10.01 -3.11
C ALA A 129 -0.06 10.58 -4.08
N VAL A 130 0.17 9.87 -5.19
CA VAL A 130 1.01 10.31 -6.29
C VAL A 130 0.09 10.98 -7.32
N ASN A 131 0.38 12.19 -7.78
CA ASN A 131 -0.42 12.82 -8.83
C ASN A 131 -0.05 12.29 -10.21
N ALA A 132 1.25 12.32 -10.51
CA ALA A 132 1.83 11.79 -11.73
C ALA A 132 3.15 11.11 -11.39
N LYS A 133 3.22 9.82 -11.74
CA LYS A 133 4.47 9.08 -11.82
C LYS A 133 5.27 9.65 -13.00
N GLY A 134 6.56 9.88 -12.83
CA GLY A 134 7.32 10.65 -13.80
C GLY A 134 8.39 9.86 -14.58
N ALA A 135 8.42 10.12 -15.89
CA ALA A 135 9.62 10.21 -16.74
C ALA A 135 10.43 11.51 -16.47
N GLY A 136 9.95 12.35 -15.54
CA GLY A 136 10.58 13.52 -14.89
C GLY A 136 10.38 13.46 -13.36
N PRO A 137 10.43 14.56 -12.58
CA PRO A 137 10.19 14.45 -11.13
C PRO A 137 8.75 14.02 -10.85
N THR A 138 8.57 12.92 -10.12
CA THR A 138 7.24 12.53 -9.63
C THR A 138 6.61 13.66 -8.83
N THR A 139 5.34 13.93 -9.09
CA THR A 139 4.55 14.91 -8.34
C THR A 139 3.60 14.20 -7.40
N ALA A 140 3.43 14.76 -6.21
CA ALA A 140 2.58 14.22 -5.16
C ALA A 140 1.39 15.13 -4.85
N THR A 141 0.31 14.52 -4.41
CA THR A 141 -0.89 15.16 -3.86
C THR A 141 -0.91 15.04 -2.34
N ALA A 142 -0.52 13.88 -1.81
CA ALA A 142 -0.32 13.65 -0.39
C ALA A 142 1.00 14.28 0.10
N THR A 143 1.06 14.65 1.38
CA THR A 143 2.24 15.32 1.96
C THR A 143 3.20 14.28 2.52
N ASP A 144 2.66 13.30 3.25
CA ASP A 144 3.41 12.20 3.85
C ASP A 144 2.85 10.85 3.39
N PHE A 145 3.60 10.15 2.54
CA PHE A 145 3.15 8.86 2.02
C PHE A 145 4.32 7.97 1.63
N ALA A 146 4.01 6.69 1.44
CA ALA A 146 4.93 5.67 0.97
C ALA A 146 4.13 4.60 0.24
N VAL A 147 4.15 4.61 -1.09
CA VAL A 147 3.34 3.72 -1.91
C VAL A 147 4.15 3.05 -3.01
N PHE A 148 3.78 1.83 -3.35
CA PHE A 148 4.01 1.32 -4.69
C PHE A 148 3.07 2.03 -5.64
N VAL A 149 3.55 2.41 -6.81
CA VAL A 149 2.75 3.03 -7.87
C VAL A 149 3.01 2.36 -9.21
N HIS A 150 1.94 2.14 -9.95
CA HIS A 150 1.96 1.79 -11.36
C HIS A 150 1.07 2.79 -12.08
N ASP A 151 1.53 3.36 -13.19
CA ASP A 151 0.80 4.41 -13.90
C ASP A 151 1.08 4.34 -15.40
N THR A 152 0.12 3.85 -16.18
CA THR A 152 0.35 3.65 -17.62
C THR A 152 0.46 4.92 -18.45
N ASP A 153 0.10 6.10 -17.90
CA ASP A 153 0.32 7.38 -18.59
C ASP A 153 1.82 7.74 -18.67
N ASP A 154 2.64 7.10 -17.83
CA ASP A 154 4.08 7.30 -17.75
C ASP A 154 4.84 6.08 -18.27
N ASP A 155 4.96 5.05 -17.44
CA ASP A 155 5.54 3.76 -17.81
C ASP A 155 4.79 2.58 -17.15
N ALA A 156 4.84 1.42 -17.81
CA ALA A 156 4.09 0.23 -17.39
C ALA A 156 4.78 -0.63 -16.30
N ASN A 157 5.83 -0.11 -15.65
CA ASN A 157 6.53 -0.74 -14.54
C ASN A 157 5.97 -0.29 -13.19
N LEU A 158 6.25 -1.08 -12.17
CA LEU A 158 6.05 -0.74 -10.78
C LEU A 158 7.18 0.18 -10.32
N ALA A 159 6.86 1.17 -9.51
CA ALA A 159 7.80 2.05 -8.84
C ALA A 159 7.47 2.14 -7.34
N THR A 160 8.43 2.59 -6.54
CA THR A 160 8.19 3.00 -5.15
C THR A 160 8.35 4.50 -5.06
N VAL A 161 7.37 5.16 -4.45
CA VAL A 161 7.39 6.61 -4.24
C VAL A 161 7.02 6.86 -2.80
N SER A 162 7.79 7.71 -2.13
CA SER A 162 7.45 8.22 -0.81
C SER A 162 7.64 9.72 -0.78
N ALA A 163 7.02 10.38 0.19
CA ALA A 163 7.29 11.77 0.48
C ALA A 163 7.30 12.04 1.97
N LYS A 164 8.17 12.97 2.36
CA LYS A 164 8.24 13.57 3.70
C LYS A 164 8.02 15.07 3.58
N GLY A 165 6.95 15.59 4.16
CA GLY A 165 6.60 17.00 4.07
C GLY A 165 6.49 17.50 2.62
N GLY A 166 6.05 16.65 1.69
CA GLY A 166 5.96 16.92 0.26
C GLY A 166 7.27 16.77 -0.53
N THR A 167 8.39 16.46 0.11
CA THR A 167 9.66 16.15 -0.58
C THR A 167 9.66 14.69 -1.02
N VAL A 168 9.63 14.45 -2.33
CA VAL A 168 9.51 13.12 -2.93
C VAL A 168 10.86 12.38 -3.01
N VAL A 169 10.82 11.08 -2.71
CA VAL A 169 11.89 10.11 -2.98
C VAL A 169 11.29 8.95 -3.78
N GLU A 170 11.99 8.48 -4.80
CA GLU A 170 11.46 7.46 -5.70
C GLU A 170 12.50 6.46 -6.19
N ASN A 171 12.03 5.25 -6.51
CA ASN A 171 12.73 4.29 -7.34
C ASN A 171 11.80 3.84 -8.47
N GLN A 172 12.19 4.14 -9.71
CA GLN A 172 11.44 3.84 -10.92
C GLN A 172 11.82 2.48 -11.52
N ASP A 173 11.03 2.00 -12.49
CA ASP A 173 11.35 0.84 -13.34
C ASP A 173 11.71 -0.46 -12.59
N LEU A 174 11.07 -0.74 -11.45
CA LEU A 174 11.42 -1.90 -10.61
C LEU A 174 11.09 -3.23 -11.29
N VAL A 175 9.89 -3.33 -11.85
CA VAL A 175 9.42 -4.54 -12.52
C VAL A 175 8.22 -4.24 -13.41
N ALA A 176 8.16 -4.87 -14.58
CA ALA A 176 6.99 -4.78 -15.45
C ALA A 176 5.78 -5.46 -14.78
N VAL A 177 4.64 -4.77 -14.77
CA VAL A 177 3.36 -5.35 -14.31
C VAL A 177 2.61 -5.86 -15.52
N ALA A 178 2.22 -7.13 -15.54
CA ALA A 178 1.39 -7.74 -16.58
C ALA A 178 -0.09 -7.83 -16.16
N GLY A 179 -0.97 -8.03 -17.14
CA GLY A 179 -2.39 -8.27 -16.87
C GLY A 179 -2.58 -9.60 -16.14
N SER A 180 -3.53 -9.66 -15.21
CA SER A 180 -3.76 -10.84 -14.34
C SER A 180 -2.64 -11.17 -13.36
N ASP A 181 -1.63 -10.31 -13.22
CA ASP A 181 -0.61 -10.48 -12.19
C ASP A 181 -1.20 -10.42 -10.78
N LYS A 182 -0.63 -11.25 -9.90
CA LYS A 182 -0.86 -11.17 -8.45
C LYS A 182 0.34 -10.52 -7.79
N LEU A 183 0.15 -9.36 -7.20
CA LEU A 183 1.19 -8.60 -6.54
C LEU A 183 1.05 -8.77 -5.03
N TYR A 184 2.11 -9.27 -4.40
CA TYR A 184 2.28 -9.18 -2.96
C TYR A 184 3.17 -7.97 -2.68
N LEU A 185 2.61 -6.98 -2.00
CA LEU A 185 3.26 -5.69 -1.74
C LEU A 185 3.25 -5.46 -0.23
N ALA A 186 4.33 -4.94 0.32
CA ALA A 186 4.36 -4.49 1.69
C ALA A 186 5.20 -3.23 1.86
N VAL A 187 4.74 -2.33 2.72
CA VAL A 187 5.40 -1.08 3.06
C VAL A 187 5.57 -1.04 4.57
N ARG A 188 6.82 -0.84 5.00
CA ARG A 188 7.20 -0.70 6.39
C ARG A 188 7.73 0.71 6.63
N ALA A 189 7.16 1.42 7.59
CA ALA A 189 7.69 2.68 8.09
C ALA A 189 8.19 2.51 9.52
N ILE A 190 9.41 2.99 9.79
CA ILE A 190 10.03 3.03 11.13
C ILE A 190 10.75 4.37 11.23
N ASP A 191 10.30 5.20 12.18
CA ASP A 191 10.64 6.61 12.27
C ASP A 191 10.39 7.29 10.90
N ASP A 192 11.37 8.04 10.40
CA ASP A 192 11.33 8.73 9.11
C ASP A 192 11.80 7.86 7.91
N ASN A 193 12.01 6.56 8.12
CA ASN A 193 12.52 5.65 7.09
C ASN A 193 11.43 4.71 6.60
N VAL A 194 11.51 4.37 5.31
CA VAL A 194 10.53 3.50 4.66
C VAL A 194 11.24 2.38 3.92
N GLU A 195 10.66 1.19 3.99
CA GLU A 195 11.07 0.03 3.21
C GLU A 195 9.89 -0.59 2.49
N PHE A 196 10.14 -0.93 1.24
CA PHE A 196 9.20 -1.54 0.33
C PHE A 196 9.61 -2.98 0.06
N PHE A 197 8.65 -3.88 0.04
CA PHE A 197 8.83 -5.29 -0.28
C PHE A 197 7.82 -5.68 -1.35
N TYR A 198 8.27 -6.32 -2.43
CA TYR A 198 7.35 -6.84 -3.44
C TYR A 198 7.74 -8.23 -3.94
N ALA A 199 6.73 -8.98 -4.38
CA ALA A 199 6.85 -10.19 -5.17
C ALA A 199 5.67 -10.30 -6.16
N GLN A 200 5.90 -10.93 -7.32
CA GLN A 200 4.89 -11.16 -8.35
C GLN A 200 4.55 -12.65 -8.47
N ASN A 201 3.28 -12.97 -8.71
CA ASN A 201 2.82 -14.31 -9.08
C ASN A 201 3.30 -15.44 -8.14
N GLN A 202 3.32 -15.17 -6.83
CA GLN A 202 3.75 -16.11 -5.79
C GLN A 202 5.21 -16.57 -5.92
N THR A 203 6.07 -15.79 -6.60
CA THR A 203 7.51 -16.01 -6.54
C THR A 203 7.98 -15.89 -5.09
N ARG A 204 8.84 -16.81 -4.67
CA ARG A 204 9.33 -16.90 -3.28
C ARG A 204 10.43 -15.88 -2.94
N SER A 205 10.82 -15.04 -3.90
CA SER A 205 11.85 -14.04 -3.72
C SER A 205 11.19 -12.68 -3.50
N LEU A 206 11.36 -12.12 -2.30
CA LEU A 206 11.01 -10.72 -2.05
C LEU A 206 12.14 -9.83 -2.53
N THR A 207 11.80 -8.81 -3.30
CA THR A 207 12.70 -7.68 -3.53
C THR A 207 12.44 -6.64 -2.45
N ARG A 208 13.51 -6.13 -1.82
CA ARG A 208 13.48 -5.05 -0.83
C ARG A 208 14.07 -3.79 -1.43
N ILE A 209 13.38 -2.68 -1.29
CA ILE A 209 13.82 -1.33 -1.68
C ILE A 209 13.70 -0.43 -0.44
N GLY A 210 14.68 0.45 -0.21
CA GLY A 210 14.70 1.31 0.97
C GLY A 210 14.78 2.78 0.59
N HIS A 211 13.88 3.59 1.14
CA HIS A 211 13.99 5.05 1.16
C HIS A 211 14.49 5.44 2.56
N GLY A 212 15.81 5.42 2.72
CA GLY A 212 16.49 5.69 4.00
C GLY A 212 17.01 7.11 4.15
N GLY A 213 17.71 7.38 5.26
CA GLY A 213 18.33 8.67 5.52
C GLY A 213 17.37 9.73 6.10
N GLY A 214 16.22 9.29 6.64
CA GLY A 214 15.23 10.18 7.25
C GLY A 214 14.40 11.02 6.26
N ALA A 215 14.38 10.61 4.98
CA ALA A 215 13.66 11.27 3.90
C ALA A 215 12.49 10.41 3.37
N GLY A 216 12.19 9.27 3.99
CA GLY A 216 11.16 8.35 3.51
C GLY A 216 9.76 8.91 3.73
N ILE A 217 9.44 9.23 4.98
CA ILE A 217 8.13 9.75 5.41
C ILE A 217 8.32 10.59 6.68
N GLU A 218 7.36 11.43 7.05
CA GLU A 218 7.35 12.06 8.38
C GLU A 218 6.85 11.03 9.42
N GLY A 219 7.74 10.55 10.29
CA GLY A 219 7.43 9.49 11.25
C GLY A 219 6.31 9.87 12.24
N GLY A 220 6.20 11.16 12.56
CA GLY A 220 5.18 11.71 13.45
C GLY A 220 3.80 11.93 12.82
N SER A 221 3.69 11.86 11.49
CA SER A 221 2.43 12.07 10.77
C SER A 221 1.49 10.88 10.93
N ALA A 222 0.19 11.15 11.01
CA ALA A 222 -0.82 10.10 11.09
C ALA A 222 -1.01 9.46 9.70
N LEU A 223 -0.97 8.13 9.64
CA LEU A 223 -0.97 7.34 8.42
C LEU A 223 -2.13 6.35 8.40
N THR A 224 -2.54 5.97 7.20
CA THR A 224 -3.52 4.92 6.92
C THR A 224 -2.96 3.96 5.85
N PRO A 225 -3.24 2.65 5.92
CA PRO A 225 -3.04 1.78 4.77
C PRO A 225 -3.88 2.29 3.60
N TRP A 226 -3.32 2.22 2.39
CA TRP A 226 -3.88 2.82 1.19
C TRP A 226 -3.87 1.81 0.06
N VAL A 227 -5.00 1.65 -0.62
CA VAL A 227 -5.06 1.03 -1.94
C VAL A 227 -5.95 1.88 -2.82
N PHE A 228 -5.45 2.25 -3.99
CA PHE A 228 -6.14 3.17 -4.90
C PHE A 228 -6.01 2.69 -6.34
N ALA A 229 -7.06 2.90 -7.12
CA ALA A 229 -7.08 2.64 -8.55
C ALA A 229 -7.76 3.79 -9.28
N GLN A 230 -7.18 4.20 -10.41
CA GLN A 230 -7.65 5.31 -11.22
C GLN A 230 -7.57 4.98 -12.70
N ALA A 231 -8.59 5.38 -13.45
CA ALA A 231 -8.60 5.33 -14.89
C ALA A 231 -7.62 6.38 -15.42
N ARG A 232 -6.70 5.94 -16.27
CA ARG A 232 -5.84 6.81 -17.05
C ARG A 232 -6.38 6.94 -18.47
N ALA A 233 -5.78 7.78 -19.31
CA ALA A 233 -6.33 8.23 -20.58
C ALA A 233 -7.05 7.14 -21.39
N GLY A 234 -8.39 7.19 -21.43
CA GLY A 234 -9.24 6.24 -22.15
C GLY A 234 -10.39 5.75 -21.29
N SER A 235 -11.62 5.96 -21.76
CA SER A 235 -12.88 5.80 -21.02
C SER A 235 -13.27 4.38 -20.60
N ALA A 236 -12.32 3.46 -20.52
CA ALA A 236 -12.56 2.06 -20.22
C ALA A 236 -12.33 1.77 -18.74
N SER A 237 -13.40 1.37 -18.05
CA SER A 237 -13.32 0.96 -16.65
C SER A 237 -12.34 -0.21 -16.45
N ARG A 238 -11.60 -0.11 -15.36
CA ARG A 238 -10.64 -1.10 -14.88
C ARG A 238 -11.00 -1.46 -13.45
N THR A 239 -10.65 -2.68 -13.07
CA THR A 239 -10.91 -3.17 -11.71
C THR A 239 -9.65 -3.81 -11.17
N VAL A 240 -9.05 -3.14 -10.18
CA VAL A 240 -7.99 -3.75 -9.36
C VAL A 240 -8.69 -4.47 -8.21
N THR A 241 -8.38 -5.74 -8.01
CA THR A 241 -9.00 -6.53 -6.95
C THR A 241 -8.08 -6.62 -5.74
N VAL A 242 -8.53 -6.13 -4.59
CA VAL A 242 -7.87 -6.30 -3.31
C VAL A 242 -8.28 -7.65 -2.74
N LEU A 243 -7.39 -8.63 -2.82
CA LEU A 243 -7.61 -9.98 -2.28
C LEU A 243 -7.45 -9.99 -0.76
N ARG A 244 -6.51 -9.19 -0.25
CA ARG A 244 -6.23 -9.04 1.18
C ARG A 244 -5.51 -7.73 1.44
N MET A 245 -5.83 -7.09 2.55
CA MET A 245 -5.08 -5.98 3.12
C MET A 245 -4.85 -6.26 4.59
N ARG A 246 -3.63 -6.11 5.07
CA ARG A 246 -3.32 -6.21 6.48
C ARG A 246 -2.46 -5.03 6.89
N VAL A 247 -2.73 -4.45 8.05
CA VAL A 247 -1.85 -3.47 8.68
C VAL A 247 -1.54 -3.92 10.09
N THR A 248 -0.26 -3.83 10.46
CA THR A 248 0.25 -4.10 11.80
C THR A 248 1.03 -2.89 12.27
N GLY A 249 0.66 -2.34 13.41
CA GLY A 249 1.36 -1.21 14.01
C GLY A 249 0.79 -0.92 15.39
N ALA A 250 1.41 0.02 16.12
CA ALA A 250 0.79 0.53 17.33
C ALA A 250 -0.25 1.59 16.95
N LEU A 251 -1.39 1.58 17.66
CA LEU A 251 -2.39 2.64 17.50
C LEU A 251 -1.91 3.95 18.13
N LEU A 252 -2.40 5.06 17.58
CA LEU A 252 -2.20 6.41 18.11
C LEU A 252 -2.79 6.62 19.50
#